data_AF-A0A846NH04-F1
#
_entry.id   AF-A0A846NH04-F1
#
_cell.length_a   1.000
_cell.length_b   1.000
_cell.length_c   1.000
_cell.angle_alpha   90.00
_cell.angle_beta   90.00
_cell.angle_gamma   90.00
#
_symmetry.space_group_name_H-M   'P 1'
#
loop_
_entity.id
_entity.type
_entity.pdbx_description
1 polymer ?
#
loop_
_entity_poly.entity_id
_entity_poly.type
_entity_poly.pdbx_seq_one_letter_code
_entity_poly.pdbx_strand_id
1 'polypeptide(L)'
;DKMAIAAFIRDPFAHAWEMFTPTNFVRWLYEKPSFVDRVIQLLTNFNIEMIKRIGEVGVDLIISGGDYAEKKGPMTPIDFFRRTVFPNLKKQVEAA
;
A
#
# COMPACT_ATOMS: atom_id res chain seq x y z
N ASP A 1 -3.79 20.50 27.19
CA ASP A 1 -3.13 19.29 26.64
C ASP A 1 -2.93 19.43 25.13
N LYS A 2 -1.73 19.15 24.62
CA LYS A 2 -1.47 19.10 23.17
C LYS A 2 -1.69 17.67 22.69
N MET A 3 -2.50 17.51 21.65
CA MET A 3 -2.78 16.21 21.01
C MET A 3 -2.02 16.13 19.69
N ALA A 4 -1.50 14.95 19.35
CA ALA A 4 -0.93 14.69 18.04
C ALA A 4 -2.03 14.61 16.97
N ILE A 5 -1.73 15.12 15.77
CA ILE A 5 -2.59 15.04 14.59
C ILE A 5 -2.02 13.98 13.65
N ALA A 6 -2.86 13.00 13.30
CA ALA A 6 -2.52 11.94 12.38
C ALA A 6 -3.28 12.07 11.07
N ALA A 7 -2.59 11.89 9.95
CA ALA A 7 -3.21 11.61 8.67
C ALA A 7 -3.20 10.10 8.39
N PHE A 8 -4.18 9.63 7.62
CA PHE A 8 -4.26 8.25 7.20
C PHE A 8 -4.17 8.16 5.68
N ILE A 9 -3.33 7.24 5.18
CA ILE A 9 -3.30 6.84 3.77
C ILE A 9 -3.58 5.34 3.67
N ARG A 10 -4.26 4.95 2.59
CA ARG A 10 -4.48 3.54 2.30
C ARG A 10 -3.22 2.96 1.64
N ASP A 11 -2.74 1.83 2.15
CA ASP A 11 -1.56 1.19 1.58
C ASP A 11 -1.83 0.69 0.14
N PRO A 12 -0.83 0.68 -0.77
CA PRO A 12 -1.02 0.31 -2.17
C PRO A 12 -1.58 -1.10 -2.37
N PHE A 13 -1.19 -2.08 -1.54
CA PHE A 13 -1.68 -3.44 -1.64
C PHE A 13 -3.17 -3.51 -1.26
N ALA A 14 -3.57 -3.00 -0.08
CA ALA A 14 -4.96 -3.06 0.32
C ALA A 14 -5.85 -2.25 -0.63
N HIS A 15 -5.38 -1.11 -1.14
CA HIS A 15 -6.12 -0.35 -2.12
C HIS A 15 -6.35 -1.17 -3.40
N ALA A 16 -5.32 -1.84 -3.94
CA ALA A 16 -5.48 -2.68 -5.12
C ALA A 16 -6.37 -3.92 -4.87
N TRP A 17 -6.26 -4.52 -3.69
CA TRP A 17 -7.08 -5.65 -3.24
C TRP A 17 -8.57 -5.28 -3.20
N GLU A 18 -8.90 -4.14 -2.59
CA GLU A 18 -10.26 -3.60 -2.51
C GLU A 18 -10.77 -3.18 -3.90
N MET A 19 -9.95 -2.46 -4.68
CA MET A 19 -10.30 -1.95 -6.01
C MET A 19 -10.63 -3.05 -7.02
N PHE A 20 -9.90 -4.17 -6.99
CA PHE A 20 -10.15 -5.28 -7.91
C PHE A 20 -11.12 -6.32 -7.39
N THR A 21 -11.53 -6.23 -6.12
CA THR A 21 -12.12 -7.32 -5.33
C THR A 21 -11.12 -8.46 -5.08
N PRO A 22 -11.22 -9.16 -3.93
CA PRO A 22 -10.34 -10.27 -3.59
C PRO A 22 -10.21 -11.32 -4.69
N THR A 23 -11.34 -11.71 -5.28
CA THR A 23 -11.40 -12.77 -6.29
C THR A 23 -10.61 -12.41 -7.55
N ASN A 24 -10.82 -11.22 -8.12
CA ASN A 24 -10.06 -10.85 -9.32
C ASN A 24 -8.61 -10.50 -8.99
N PHE A 25 -8.33 -9.91 -7.81
CA PHE A 25 -6.97 -9.62 -7.40
C PHE A 25 -6.14 -10.91 -7.37
N VAL A 26 -6.63 -11.94 -6.65
CA VAL A 26 -5.96 -13.24 -6.58
C VAL A 26 -5.85 -13.88 -7.96
N ARG A 27 -6.92 -13.86 -8.77
CA ARG A 27 -6.87 -14.41 -10.13
C ARG A 27 -5.82 -13.73 -11.00
N TRP A 28 -5.74 -12.40 -10.96
CA TRP A 28 -4.81 -11.62 -11.77
C TRP A 28 -3.38 -11.64 -11.25
N LEU A 29 -3.13 -11.96 -9.97
CA LEU A 29 -1.78 -12.27 -9.52
C LEU A 29 -1.16 -13.44 -10.31
N TYR A 30 -1.98 -14.40 -10.74
CA TYR A 30 -1.52 -15.55 -11.54
C TYR A 30 -1.65 -15.29 -13.05
N GLU A 31 -2.78 -14.76 -13.51
CA GLU A 31 -3.03 -14.56 -14.95
C GLU A 31 -2.29 -13.35 -15.53
N LYS A 32 -2.09 -12.29 -14.72
CA LYS A 32 -1.60 -10.98 -15.17
C LYS A 32 -0.65 -10.34 -14.13
N PRO A 33 0.39 -11.04 -13.64
CA PRO A 33 1.25 -10.54 -12.55
C PRO A 33 1.86 -9.17 -12.85
N SER A 34 2.33 -8.94 -14.08
CA SER A 34 2.92 -7.65 -14.47
C SER A 34 1.91 -6.50 -14.46
N PHE A 35 0.62 -6.78 -14.66
CA PHE A 35 -0.43 -5.77 -14.54
C PHE A 35 -0.62 -5.37 -13.07
N VAL A 36 -0.71 -6.37 -12.18
CA VAL A 36 -0.84 -6.11 -10.73
C VAL A 36 0.37 -5.33 -10.21
N ASP A 37 1.59 -5.70 -10.61
CA ASP A 37 2.81 -4.99 -10.21
C ASP A 37 2.78 -3.51 -10.63
N ARG A 38 2.34 -3.22 -11.87
CA ARG A 38 2.21 -1.83 -12.35
C ARG A 38 1.15 -1.05 -11.57
N VAL A 39 0.04 -1.67 -11.21
CA VAL A 39 -1.01 -1.02 -10.41
C VAL A 39 -0.49 -0.66 -9.03
N ILE A 40 0.20 -1.58 -8.35
CA ILE A 40 0.84 -1.31 -7.06
C ILE A 40 1.84 -0.16 -7.18
N GLN A 41 2.66 -0.13 -8.24
CA GLN A 41 3.61 0.95 -8.48
C GLN A 41 2.90 2.30 -8.71
N LEU A 42 1.82 2.33 -9.47
CA LEU A 42 1.03 3.55 -9.71
C LEU A 42 0.42 4.08 -8.41
N LEU A 43 -0.18 3.21 -7.61
CA LEU A 43 -0.74 3.57 -6.30
C LEU A 43 0.35 4.04 -5.32
N THR A 44 1.54 3.46 -5.41
CA THR A 44 2.70 3.90 -4.62
C THR A 44 3.14 5.31 -4.99
N ASN A 45 3.24 5.61 -6.29
CA ASN A 45 3.56 6.96 -6.76
C ASN A 45 2.50 7.98 -6.34
N PHE A 46 1.21 7.60 -6.44
CA PHE A 46 0.12 8.42 -5.94
C PHE A 46 0.26 8.70 -4.44
N ASN A 47 0.51 7.67 -3.63
CA ASN A 47 0.68 7.82 -2.19
C ASN A 47 1.90 8.68 -1.83
N ILE A 48 3.01 8.59 -2.57
CA ILE A 48 4.18 9.46 -2.37
C ILE A 48 3.80 10.94 -2.53
N GLU A 49 3.02 11.26 -3.56
CA GLU A 49 2.57 12.63 -3.79
C GLU A 49 1.51 13.09 -2.77
N MET A 50 0.77 12.16 -2.16
CA MET A 50 -0.10 12.45 -1.02
C MET A 50 0.70 12.71 0.25
N ILE A 51 1.69 11.87 0.54
CA ILE A 51 2.58 11.98 1.71
C ILE A 51 3.27 13.34 1.74
N LYS A 52 3.85 13.78 0.62
CA LYS A 52 4.51 15.11 0.51
C LYS A 52 3.55 16.24 0.88
N ARG A 53 2.35 16.25 0.30
CA ARG A 53 1.32 17.27 0.58
C ARG A 53 0.85 17.24 2.03
N ILE A 54 0.68 16.04 2.60
CA ILE A 54 0.32 15.87 4.00
C ILE A 54 1.44 16.41 4.91
N GLY A 55 2.70 16.18 4.55
CA GLY A 55 3.86 16.72 5.25
C GLY A 55 3.89 18.26 5.24
N GLU A 56 3.54 18.89 4.12
CA GLU A 56 3.42 20.37 4.01
C GLU A 56 2.35 20.97 4.94
N VAL A 57 1.31 20.21 5.27
CA VAL A 57 0.24 20.63 6.20
C VAL A 57 0.70 20.58 7.67
N GLY A 58 1.79 19.88 7.98
CA GLY A 58 2.37 19.83 9.33
C GLY A 58 1.71 18.85 10.29
N VAL A 59 1.31 17.66 9.82
CA VAL A 59 0.83 16.58 10.69
C VAL A 59 1.98 15.95 11.49
N ASP A 60 1.69 15.41 12.68
CA ASP A 60 2.71 14.75 13.53
C ASP A 60 3.04 13.34 13.05
N LEU A 61 2.09 12.65 12.40
CA LEU A 61 2.28 11.31 11.87
C LEU A 61 1.39 10.98 10.67
N ILE A 62 1.87 10.08 9.82
CA ILE A 62 1.12 9.49 8.70
C ILE A 62 1.00 7.99 8.95
N ILE A 63 -0.23 7.49 9.03
CA ILE A 63 -0.53 6.07 9.18
C ILE A 63 -0.81 5.50 7.79
N SER A 64 0.07 4.63 7.31
CA SER A 64 -0.20 3.78 6.15
C SER A 64 -0.85 2.49 6.61
N GLY A 65 -2.11 2.26 6.23
CA GLY A 65 -2.89 1.14 6.74
C GLY A 65 -3.56 0.29 5.67
N GLY A 66 -3.64 -1.01 5.95
CA GLY A 66 -4.31 -2.01 5.14
C GLY A 66 -4.15 -3.39 5.78
N ASP A 67 -5.05 -4.32 5.43
CA ASP A 67 -5.02 -5.67 5.95
C ASP A 67 -4.20 -6.60 5.04
N TYR A 68 -3.28 -7.34 5.64
CA TYR A 68 -2.46 -8.34 4.97
C TYR A 68 -2.77 -9.76 5.45
N ALA A 69 -3.58 -9.91 6.51
CA ALA A 69 -3.60 -11.09 7.35
C ALA A 69 -4.62 -12.14 6.89
N GLU A 70 -4.18 -13.39 6.98
CA GLU A 70 -5.01 -14.59 7.01
C GLU A 70 -4.49 -15.44 8.19
N LYS A 71 -5.32 -16.36 8.72
CA LYS A 71 -4.99 -17.21 9.88
C LYS A 71 -3.62 -17.91 9.78
N LYS A 72 -3.15 -18.24 8.58
CA LYS A 72 -1.90 -19.01 8.36
C LYS A 72 -0.76 -18.19 7.74
N GLY A 73 -0.93 -16.88 7.58
CA GLY A 73 0.07 -16.03 6.93
C GLY A 73 -0.58 -14.94 6.07
N PRO A 74 0.16 -14.33 5.15
CA PRO A 74 -0.40 -13.28 4.30
C PRO A 74 -1.45 -13.84 3.32
N MET A 75 -2.41 -12.98 2.91
CA MET A 75 -3.46 -13.31 1.93
C MET A 75 -2.93 -13.72 0.54
N THR A 76 -1.66 -13.48 0.25
CA THR A 76 -1.01 -13.78 -1.04
C THR A 76 0.38 -14.40 -0.83
N PRO A 77 0.98 -15.05 -1.84
CA PRO A 77 2.29 -15.66 -1.70
C PRO A 77 3.37 -14.70 -1.16
N ILE A 78 4.22 -15.19 -0.26
CA ILE A 78 5.29 -14.40 0.38
C ILE A 78 6.23 -13.75 -0.66
N ASP A 79 6.47 -14.43 -1.78
CA ASP A 79 7.34 -13.89 -2.83
C ASP A 79 6.73 -12.65 -3.50
N PHE A 80 5.40 -12.52 -3.57
CA PHE A 80 4.76 -11.29 -4.02
C PHE A 80 5.03 -10.13 -3.05
N PHE A 81 5.01 -10.39 -1.75
CA PHE A 81 5.37 -9.38 -0.76
C PHE A 81 6.82 -8.92 -0.92
N ARG A 82 7.76 -9.86 -1.06
CA ARG A 82 9.19 -9.56 -1.22
C ARG A 82 9.49 -8.79 -2.49
N ARG A 83 8.88 -9.17 -3.62
CA ARG A 83 9.20 -8.60 -4.94
C ARG A 83 8.41 -7.33 -5.26
N THR A 84 7.20 -7.17 -4.71
CA THR A 84 6.27 -6.10 -5.09
C THR A 84 5.86 -5.24 -3.90
N VAL A 85 5.34 -5.82 -2.81
CA VAL A 85 4.75 -5.01 -1.72
C VAL A 85 5.83 -4.26 -0.93
N PHE A 86 6.82 -4.95 -0.37
CA PHE A 86 7.84 -4.32 0.50
C PHE A 86 8.67 -3.25 -0.20
N PRO A 87 9.16 -3.43 -1.45
CA PRO A 87 9.90 -2.37 -2.13
C PRO A 87 9.07 -1.10 -2.34
N ASN A 88 7.75 -1.23 -2.54
CA ASN A 88 6.86 -0.10 -2.74
C ASN A 88 6.44 0.57 -1.42
N LEU A 89 6.28 -0.19 -0.34
CA LEU A 89 6.12 0.38 1.00
C LEU A 89 7.38 1.17 1.42
N LYS A 90 8.58 0.63 1.16
CA LYS A 90 9.84 1.31 1.46
C LYS A 90 9.93 2.67 0.78
N LYS A 91 9.55 2.78 -0.50
CA LYS A 91 9.54 4.07 -1.22
C LYS A 91 8.61 5.12 -0.60
N GLN A 92 7.47 4.70 -0.03
CA GLN A 92 6.58 5.63 0.69
C GLN A 92 7.23 6.15 1.97
N VAL A 93 7.88 5.28 2.72
CA VAL A 93 8.60 5.66 3.95
C VAL A 93 9.78 6.59 3.64
N GLU A 94 10.52 6.33 2.56
CA GLU A 94 11.64 7.20 2.13
C GLU A 94 11.19 8.59 1.66
N ALA A 95 9.91 8.75 1.31
CA ALA A 95 9.33 10.02 0.85
C ALA A 95 8.64 10.83 1.96
N ALA A 96 8.41 10.21 3.13
CA ALA A 96 7.82 10.85 4.31
C ALA A 96 8.88 11.59 5.13
#